data_AF-S6CQ59-F1
#
_entry.id   AF-S6CQ59-F1
#
_cell.length_a   1.000
_cell.length_b   1.000
_cell.length_c   1.000
_cell.angle_alpha   90.00
_cell.angle_beta   90.00
_cell.angle_gamma   90.00
#
_symmetry.space_group_name_H-M   'P 1'
#
loop_
_entity.id
_entity.type
_entity.pdbx_description
1 polymer ?
#
loop_
_entity_poly.entity_id
_entity_poly.type
_entity_poly.pdbx_seq_one_letter_code
_entity_poly.pdbx_strand_id
1 'polypeptide(L)'
;DTLDMAATAGFEQVLLVGHVGKLVKLAAGVMNTHSHTADGRAEVFCAHAALCGARRKVCAALMDAATTDACLDILDGAQLRGPVLESILAAIQMHLDRRAGGAFRVGAVLFSNQHGPLGETCIAKELMKEWQN
;
A
#
# COMPACT_ATOMS: atom_id res chain seq x y z
N ASP A 1 11.67 -12.76 -0.74
CA ASP A 1 11.95 -13.77 0.29
C ASP A 1 10.68 -14.25 0.97
N THR A 2 10.01 -13.46 1.82
CA THR A 2 8.84 -13.94 2.59
C THR A 2 7.71 -14.53 1.73
N LEU A 3 7.32 -13.85 0.65
CA LEU A 3 6.28 -14.35 -0.26
C LEU A 3 6.71 -15.62 -1.03
N ASP A 4 7.99 -15.75 -1.35
CA ASP A 4 8.52 -16.93 -2.05
C ASP A 4 8.62 -18.13 -1.10
N MET A 5 8.95 -17.86 0.16
CA MET A 5 8.92 -18.86 1.22
C MET A 5 7.49 -19.34 1.46
N ALA A 6 6.49 -18.46 1.41
CA ALA A 6 5.08 -18.84 1.52
C ALA A 6 4.66 -19.78 0.37
N ALA A 7 5.05 -19.48 -0.88
CA ALA A 7 4.84 -20.40 -2.01
C ALA A 7 5.54 -21.74 -1.78
N THR A 8 6.82 -21.73 -1.36
CA THR A 8 7.61 -22.94 -1.13
C THR A 8 7.02 -23.82 -0.03
N ALA A 9 6.45 -23.20 1.00
CA ALA A 9 5.79 -23.89 2.10
C ALA A 9 4.35 -24.33 1.78
N GLY A 10 3.83 -24.04 0.59
CA GLY A 10 2.50 -24.48 0.15
C GLY A 10 1.34 -23.71 0.79
N PHE A 11 1.54 -22.46 1.22
CA PHE A 11 0.42 -21.62 1.68
C PHE A 11 -0.51 -21.33 0.51
N GLU A 12 -1.82 -21.48 0.70
CA GLU A 12 -2.83 -21.17 -0.32
C GLU A 12 -3.30 -19.71 -0.27
N GLN A 13 -3.25 -19.11 0.92
CA GLN A 13 -3.78 -17.78 1.20
C GLN A 13 -2.83 -17.02 2.13
N VAL A 14 -2.51 -15.78 1.78
CA VAL A 14 -1.60 -14.91 2.54
C VAL A 14 -2.23 -13.54 2.71
N LEU A 15 -2.26 -13.04 3.95
CA LEU A 15 -2.68 -11.67 4.25
C LEU A 15 -1.52 -10.88 4.84
N LEU A 16 -1.11 -9.82 4.16
CA LEU A 16 -0.09 -8.89 4.64
C LEU A 16 -0.75 -7.75 5.40
N VAL A 17 -0.59 -7.70 6.72
CA VAL A 17 -1.07 -6.57 7.53
C VAL A 17 0.13 -5.75 7.98
N GLY A 18 0.16 -4.46 7.63
CA GLY A 18 1.35 -3.66 7.89
C GLY A 18 1.17 -2.16 7.84
N HIS A 19 2.12 -1.48 8.48
CA HIS A 19 2.16 -0.02 8.51
C HIS A 19 2.33 0.55 7.09
N VAL A 20 1.62 1.63 6.78
CA VAL A 20 1.63 2.28 5.47
C VAL A 20 3.04 2.68 5.04
N GLY A 21 3.86 3.19 5.96
CA GLY A 21 5.29 3.48 5.73
C GLY A 21 6.16 2.29 5.29
N LYS A 22 5.65 1.05 5.32
CA LYS A 22 6.31 -0.12 4.74
C LYS A 22 5.60 -0.55 3.47
N LEU A 23 4.30 -0.81 3.58
CA LEU A 23 3.54 -1.47 2.51
C LEU A 23 3.21 -0.55 1.32
N VAL A 24 3.23 0.78 1.49
CA VAL A 24 3.03 1.72 0.36
C VAL A 24 4.07 1.53 -0.76
N LYS A 25 5.25 1.03 -0.42
CA LYS A 25 6.34 0.73 -1.38
C LYS A 25 5.96 -0.38 -2.37
N LEU A 26 5.03 -1.25 -1.97
CA LEU A 26 4.52 -2.30 -2.85
C LEU A 26 3.78 -1.71 -4.06
N ALA A 27 3.17 -0.51 -3.93
CA ALA A 27 2.53 0.18 -5.04
C ALA A 27 3.52 0.61 -6.14
N ALA A 28 4.81 0.73 -5.79
CA ALA A 28 5.90 0.96 -6.75
C ALA A 28 6.60 -0.34 -7.17
N GLY A 29 6.08 -1.51 -6.80
CA GLY A 29 6.70 -2.81 -7.07
C GLY A 29 7.90 -3.14 -6.20
N VAL A 30 8.17 -2.36 -5.16
CA VAL A 30 9.30 -2.57 -4.24
C VAL A 30 8.91 -3.60 -3.18
N MET A 31 9.26 -4.87 -3.42
CA MET A 31 8.90 -5.99 -2.55
C MET A 31 9.71 -6.06 -1.24
N ASN A 32 10.92 -5.48 -1.22
CA ASN A 32 11.67 -5.32 0.02
C ASN A 32 11.25 -4.02 0.70
N THR A 33 10.35 -4.14 1.67
CA THR A 33 9.71 -2.97 2.30
C THR A 33 10.56 -2.31 3.39
N HIS A 34 11.75 -2.84 3.70
CA HIS A 34 12.62 -2.28 4.72
C HIS A 34 13.19 -0.92 4.27
N SER A 35 13.15 0.10 5.14
CA SER A 35 13.59 1.47 4.81
C SER A 35 15.07 1.56 4.42
N HIS A 36 15.92 0.70 4.99
CA HIS A 36 17.33 0.62 4.60
C HIS A 36 17.54 0.19 3.14
N THR A 37 16.64 -0.63 2.58
CA THR A 37 16.82 -1.18 1.21
C THR A 37 16.28 -0.22 0.16
N ALA A 38 15.14 0.39 0.43
CA ALA A 38 14.49 1.30 -0.49
C ALA A 38 13.57 2.25 0.27
N ASP A 39 13.55 3.50 -0.18
CA ASP A 39 12.45 4.44 0.07
C ASP A 39 11.67 4.65 -1.25
N GLY A 40 10.78 5.63 -1.27
CA GLY A 40 9.83 5.86 -2.35
C GLY A 40 8.43 6.23 -1.84
N ARG A 41 8.28 6.45 -0.53
CA ARG A 41 6.96 6.66 0.10
C ARG A 41 6.32 7.95 -0.39
N ALA A 42 7.06 9.05 -0.34
CA ALA A 42 6.60 10.35 -0.80
C ALA A 42 6.30 10.35 -2.30
N GLU A 43 7.16 9.71 -3.10
CA GLU A 43 7.01 9.56 -4.55
C GLU A 43 5.74 8.81 -4.92
N VAL A 44 5.44 7.71 -4.23
CA VAL A 44 4.19 6.95 -4.44
C VAL A 44 2.98 7.84 -4.11
N PHE A 45 2.95 8.46 -2.93
CA PHE A 45 1.85 9.35 -2.57
C PHE A 45 1.69 10.50 -3.58
N CYS A 46 2.79 11.14 -3.98
CA CYS A 46 2.79 12.23 -4.94
C CYS A 46 2.31 11.78 -6.32
N ALA A 47 2.78 10.64 -6.84
CA ALA A 47 2.39 10.14 -8.15
C ALA A 47 0.89 9.82 -8.19
N HIS A 48 0.39 9.08 -7.20
CA HIS A 48 -1.03 8.75 -7.12
C HIS A 48 -1.88 10.00 -6.87
N ALA A 49 -1.45 10.93 -6.03
CA ALA A 49 -2.13 12.21 -5.83
C ALA A 49 -2.22 13.04 -7.11
N ALA A 50 -1.12 13.14 -7.88
CA ALA A 50 -1.11 13.84 -9.16
C ALA A 50 -2.13 13.24 -10.14
N LEU A 51 -2.18 11.90 -10.23
CA LEU A 51 -3.15 11.20 -11.07
C LEU A 51 -4.60 11.36 -10.58
N CYS A 52 -4.81 11.56 -9.27
CA CYS A 52 -6.10 11.90 -8.68
C CYS A 52 -6.45 13.40 -8.78
N GLY A 53 -5.68 14.21 -9.51
CA GLY A 53 -5.98 15.63 -9.74
C GLY A 53 -5.40 16.59 -8.71
N ALA A 54 -4.42 16.16 -7.91
CA ALA A 54 -3.72 17.06 -7.00
C ALA A 54 -3.05 18.21 -7.74
N ARG A 55 -3.20 19.42 -7.19
CA ARG A 55 -2.47 20.60 -7.69
C ARG A 55 -0.98 20.43 -7.41
N ARG A 56 -0.13 21.03 -8.26
CA ARG A 56 1.34 21.06 -8.08
C ARG A 56 1.78 21.36 -6.64
N LYS A 57 1.12 22.31 -5.95
CA LYS A 57 1.45 22.67 -4.57
C LYS A 57 1.26 21.51 -3.56
N VAL A 58 0.26 20.66 -3.78
CA VAL A 58 0.00 19.47 -2.96
C VAL A 58 1.07 18.43 -3.25
N CYS A 59 1.37 18.19 -4.54
CA CYS A 59 2.44 17.28 -4.93
C CYS A 59 3.81 17.68 -4.36
N ALA A 60 4.16 18.97 -4.40
CA ALA A 60 5.38 19.48 -3.79
C ALA A 60 5.41 19.25 -2.26
N ALA A 61 4.30 19.55 -1.57
CA ALA A 61 4.21 19.29 -0.13
C ALA A 61 4.34 17.80 0.21
N LEU A 62 3.79 16.91 -0.62
CA LEU A 62 3.95 15.45 -0.45
C LEU A 62 5.41 15.01 -0.62
N MET A 63 6.13 15.59 -1.58
CA MET A 63 7.55 15.30 -1.79
C MET A 63 8.43 15.81 -0.64
N ASP A 64 8.05 16.90 0.01
CA ASP A 64 8.76 17.47 1.15
C ASP A 64 8.37 16.82 2.50
N ALA A 65 7.37 15.94 2.52
CA ALA A 65 6.88 15.32 3.75
C ALA A 65 7.84 14.25 4.29
N ALA A 66 8.27 14.40 5.55
CA ALA A 66 9.21 13.48 6.18
C ALA A 66 8.59 12.13 6.61
N THR A 67 7.26 12.07 6.75
CA THR A 67 6.55 10.89 7.25
C THR A 67 5.31 10.61 6.42
N THR A 68 4.88 9.34 6.42
CA THR A 68 3.63 8.97 5.73
C THR A 68 2.40 9.53 6.40
N ASP A 69 2.43 9.76 7.72
CA ASP A 69 1.32 10.41 8.42
C ASP A 69 1.18 11.87 7.96
N ALA A 70 2.29 12.59 7.79
CA ALA A 70 2.26 13.93 7.19
C ALA A 70 1.74 13.91 5.74
N CYS A 71 2.06 12.88 4.96
CA CYS A 71 1.45 12.71 3.63
C CYS A 71 -0.08 12.55 3.73
N LEU A 72 -0.58 11.77 4.68
CA LEU A 72 -2.02 11.58 4.88
C LEU A 72 -2.70 12.90 5.28
N ASP A 73 -2.11 13.67 6.20
CA ASP A 73 -2.62 14.98 6.60
C ASP A 73 -2.69 15.97 5.41
N ILE A 74 -1.67 15.98 4.56
CA ILE A 74 -1.64 16.80 3.34
C ILE A 74 -2.78 16.41 2.39
N LEU A 75 -3.01 15.11 2.22
CA LEU A 75 -4.10 14.60 1.38
C LEU A 75 -5.48 14.90 1.96
N ASP A 76 -5.63 14.86 3.28
CA ASP A 76 -6.86 15.25 3.98
C ASP A 76 -7.18 16.73 3.75
N GLY A 77 -6.18 17.61 3.91
CA GLY A 77 -6.31 19.04 3.61
C GLY A 77 -6.64 19.33 2.13
N ALA A 78 -6.25 18.43 1.22
CA ALA A 78 -6.58 18.50 -0.19
C ALA A 78 -7.88 17.78 -0.58
N GLN A 79 -8.55 17.09 0.36
CA GLN A 79 -9.72 16.23 0.12
C GLN A 79 -9.46 15.10 -0.89
N LEU A 80 -8.24 14.58 -0.93
CA LEU A 80 -7.80 13.55 -1.88
C LEU A 80 -7.43 12.21 -1.23
N ARG A 81 -7.48 12.10 0.10
CA ARG A 81 -7.06 10.89 0.81
C ARG A 81 -7.72 9.61 0.31
N GLY A 82 -9.05 9.59 0.22
CA GLY A 82 -9.81 8.41 -0.23
C GLY A 82 -9.37 7.92 -1.62
N PRO A 83 -9.52 8.75 -2.67
CA PRO A 83 -9.13 8.37 -4.04
C PRO A 83 -7.66 7.95 -4.17
N VAL A 84 -6.76 8.60 -3.43
CA VAL A 84 -5.33 8.27 -3.47
C VAL A 84 -5.05 6.92 -2.80
N LEU A 85 -5.64 6.65 -1.63
CA LEU A 85 -5.48 5.36 -0.96
C LEU A 85 -6.09 4.22 -1.77
N GLU A 86 -7.23 4.43 -2.42
CA GLU A 86 -7.84 3.46 -3.34
C GLU A 86 -6.89 3.15 -4.51
N SER A 87 -6.31 4.20 -5.13
CA SER A 87 -5.35 4.05 -6.23
C SER A 87 -4.08 3.30 -5.81
N ILE A 88 -3.55 3.59 -4.62
CA ILE A 88 -2.39 2.91 -4.03
C ILE A 88 -2.72 1.45 -3.75
N LEU A 89 -3.85 1.14 -3.10
CA LEU A 89 -4.26 -0.24 -2.79
C LEU A 89 -4.44 -1.08 -4.06
N ALA A 90 -4.98 -0.50 -5.12
CA ALA A 90 -5.09 -1.16 -6.42
C ALA A 90 -3.70 -1.50 -7.01
N ALA A 91 -2.76 -0.56 -6.95
CA ALA A 91 -1.38 -0.80 -7.38
C ALA A 91 -0.67 -1.86 -6.52
N ILE A 92 -0.86 -1.83 -5.20
CA ILE A 92 -0.35 -2.86 -4.29
C ILE A 92 -0.87 -4.24 -4.70
N GLN A 93 -2.19 -4.38 -4.93
CA GLN A 93 -2.77 -5.66 -5.33
C GLN A 93 -2.14 -6.17 -6.63
N MET A 94 -2.04 -5.32 -7.66
CA MET A 94 -1.42 -5.68 -8.94
C MET A 94 0.00 -6.25 -8.75
N HIS A 95 0.82 -5.60 -7.92
CA HIS A 95 2.18 -6.03 -7.66
C HIS A 95 2.24 -7.31 -6.82
N LEU A 96 1.34 -7.49 -5.87
CA LEU A 96 1.22 -8.72 -5.08
C LEU A 96 0.80 -9.91 -5.95
N ASP A 97 -0.19 -9.74 -6.83
CA ASP A 97 -0.62 -10.79 -7.77
C ASP A 97 0.53 -11.19 -8.70
N ARG A 98 1.24 -10.20 -9.25
CA ARG A 98 2.42 -10.45 -10.08
C ARG A 98 3.50 -11.20 -9.31
N ARG A 99 3.72 -10.88 -8.03
CA ARG A 99 4.74 -11.56 -7.21
C ARG A 99 4.33 -12.98 -6.84
N ALA A 100 3.06 -13.20 -6.50
CA ALA A 100 2.55 -14.52 -6.18
C ALA A 100 2.53 -15.45 -7.39
N GLY A 101 2.34 -14.91 -8.60
CA GLY A 101 2.44 -15.68 -9.85
C GLY A 101 1.42 -16.83 -9.91
N GLY A 102 0.28 -16.69 -9.23
CA GLY A 102 -0.75 -17.73 -9.14
C GLY A 102 -0.45 -18.87 -8.17
N ALA A 103 0.68 -18.86 -7.46
CA ALA A 103 1.01 -19.90 -6.49
C ALA A 103 0.10 -19.87 -5.25
N PHE A 104 -0.41 -18.69 -4.89
CA PHE A 104 -1.32 -18.47 -3.76
C PHE A 104 -2.09 -17.17 -3.92
N ARG A 105 -3.19 -17.01 -3.17
CA ARG A 105 -3.93 -15.74 -3.08
C ARG A 105 -3.27 -14.84 -2.05
N VAL A 106 -3.08 -13.57 -2.39
CA VAL A 106 -2.45 -12.61 -1.48
C VAL A 106 -3.16 -11.26 -1.48
N GLY A 107 -3.41 -10.73 -0.29
CA GLY A 107 -3.95 -9.40 -0.09
C GLY A 107 -3.13 -8.60 0.92
N ALA A 108 -3.39 -7.28 1.00
CA ALA A 108 -2.80 -6.43 2.01
C ALA A 108 -3.82 -5.54 2.73
N VAL A 109 -3.56 -5.27 4.01
CA VAL A 109 -4.26 -4.29 4.84
C VAL A 109 -3.25 -3.24 5.30
N LEU A 110 -3.57 -1.98 5.05
CA LEU A 110 -2.76 -0.83 5.44
C LEU A 110 -3.29 -0.24 6.74
N PHE A 111 -2.39 0.09 7.66
CA PHE A 111 -2.70 0.92 8.81
C PHE A 111 -1.63 2.00 9.04
N SER A 112 -1.95 3.01 9.82
CA SER A 112 -1.00 3.93 10.42
C SER A 112 -1.22 3.97 11.93
N ASN A 113 -0.19 4.36 12.69
CA ASN A 113 -0.33 4.51 14.13
C ASN A 113 -1.25 5.69 14.50
N GLN A 114 -1.25 6.77 13.69
CA GLN A 114 -2.03 7.97 13.96
C GLN A 114 -3.48 7.88 13.48
N HIS A 115 -3.72 7.27 12.31
CA HIS A 115 -5.07 7.23 11.72
C HIS A 115 -5.72 5.83 11.75
N GLY A 116 -5.07 4.84 12.35
CA GLY A 116 -5.61 3.47 12.41
C GLY A 116 -5.68 2.82 11.02
N PRO A 117 -6.69 1.96 10.75
CA PRO A 117 -6.88 1.31 9.46
C PRO A 117 -7.07 2.33 8.33
N LEU A 118 -6.36 2.10 7.22
CA LEU A 118 -6.38 2.97 6.04
C LEU A 118 -7.07 2.35 4.83
N GLY A 119 -7.20 1.02 4.83
CA GLY A 119 -7.89 0.28 3.79
C GLY A 119 -7.25 -1.07 3.52
N GLU A 120 -7.89 -1.81 2.63
CA GLU A 120 -7.55 -3.20 2.29
C GLU A 120 -7.63 -3.38 0.78
N THR A 121 -6.77 -4.24 0.24
CA THR A 121 -6.87 -4.62 -1.17
C THR A 121 -8.09 -5.51 -1.42
N CYS A 122 -8.54 -5.63 -2.68
CA CYS A 122 -9.72 -6.44 -2.99
C CYS A 122 -9.57 -7.90 -2.55
N ILE A 123 -8.39 -8.52 -2.74
CA ILE A 123 -8.16 -9.90 -2.29
C ILE A 123 -8.12 -9.98 -0.77
N ALA A 124 -7.54 -8.98 -0.07
CA ALA A 124 -7.59 -8.95 1.39
C ALA A 124 -9.03 -8.97 1.92
N LYS A 125 -9.90 -8.17 1.31
CA LYS A 125 -11.33 -8.11 1.64
C LYS A 125 -12.05 -9.44 1.46
N GLU A 126 -11.74 -10.17 0.39
CA GLU A 126 -12.29 -11.50 0.14
C GLU A 126 -11.81 -12.51 1.19
N LEU A 127 -10.49 -12.59 1.41
CA LEU A 127 -9.89 -13.51 2.38
C LEU A 127 -10.45 -13.29 3.79
N MET A 128 -10.55 -12.04 4.23
CA MET A 128 -11.09 -11.74 5.56
C MET A 128 -12.57 -12.10 5.70
N LYS A 129 -13.37 -12.02 4.62
CA LYS A 129 -14.76 -12.51 4.64
C LYS A 129 -14.84 -14.02 4.69
N GLU A 130 -13.96 -14.71 3.96
CA GLU A 130 -13.90 -16.18 3.96
C GLU A 130 -13.54 -16.72 5.35
N TRP A 131 -12.60 -16.08 6.05
CA TRP A 131 -12.14 -16.50 7.39
C TRP A 131 -13.10 -16.16 8.55
N GLN A 132 -14.11 -15.33 8.30
CA GLN A 132 -15.14 -15.02 9.30
C GLN A 132 -16.28 -16.05 9.33
N ASN A 133 -16.33 -16.96 8.36
CA ASN A 133 -17.31 -18.05 8.28
C ASN A 133 -16.72 -19.36 8.79
#